data_AF-Q9S5W2-F1
#
_entry.id   AF-Q9S5W2-F1
#
_cell.length_a   1.000
_cell.length_b   1.000
_cell.length_c   1.000
_cell.angle_alpha   90.00
_cell.angle_beta   90.00
_cell.angle_gamma   90.00
#
_symmetry.space_group_name_H-M   'P 1'
#
loop_
_entity.id
_entity.type
_entity.pdbx_description
1 polymer ?
#
loop_
_entity_poly.entity_id
_entity_poly.type
_entity_poly.pdbx_seq_one_letter_code
_entity_poly.pdbx_strand_id
1 'polypeptide(L)'
;VDYTGIYKADIGIKDGKIAGIGKGGNKDMQDGVKNNLSVGPATEALAGEGLIVTAGGIDTHIHFISPQQIPTAFASGVTTMIGGGTGPADGTNATTITPGRRNLKWMLRAAEEYSMNLGFLAKGNASNDASLADQIEAGAIGLKIHESWGTTPSAINHALDVADKYDVQVAIHTDTLNEAGCVEDTMAAIAGRTMHTFHTEGAGGGHAPDIIKVAGEHNI
;
A
#
# COMPACT_ATOMS: atom_id res chain seq x y z
N VAL A 1 -10.10 11.65 -15.42
CA VAL A 1 -10.73 11.93 -14.12
C VAL A 1 -9.70 11.61 -13.06
N ASP A 2 -9.38 12.58 -12.22
CA ASP A 2 -8.36 12.44 -11.18
C ASP A 2 -8.72 13.31 -9.96
N TYR A 3 -8.09 13.07 -8.81
CA TYR A 3 -8.29 13.92 -7.62
C TYR A 3 -7.90 15.39 -7.88
N THR A 4 -6.97 15.65 -8.81
CA THR A 4 -6.59 17.00 -9.24
C THR A 4 -7.68 17.72 -10.05
N GLY A 5 -8.64 16.98 -10.63
CA GLY A 5 -9.78 17.54 -11.35
C GLY A 5 -10.32 16.69 -12.49
N ILE A 6 -11.34 17.23 -13.17
CA ILE A 6 -12.01 16.62 -14.33
C ILE A 6 -11.89 17.56 -15.53
N TYR A 7 -11.06 17.18 -16.50
CA TYR A 7 -10.78 17.99 -17.68
C TYR A 7 -10.47 17.12 -18.91
N LYS A 8 -10.34 17.76 -20.07
CA LYS A 8 -9.97 17.15 -21.35
C LYS A 8 -8.57 17.60 -21.75
N ALA A 9 -7.72 16.66 -22.15
CA ALA A 9 -6.35 16.92 -22.61
C ALA A 9 -5.80 15.71 -23.38
N ASP A 10 -4.70 15.91 -24.08
CA ASP A 10 -3.81 14.85 -24.56
C ASP A 10 -2.80 14.48 -23.44
N ILE A 11 -2.34 13.22 -23.43
CA ILE A 11 -1.35 12.71 -22.48
C ILE A 11 -0.14 12.19 -23.25
N GLY A 12 1.03 12.79 -23.02
CA GLY A 12 2.30 12.34 -23.59
C GLY A 12 3.04 11.41 -22.64
N ILE A 13 3.47 10.25 -23.15
CA ILE A 13 4.30 9.28 -22.41
C ILE A 13 5.68 9.20 -23.04
N LYS A 14 6.73 9.27 -22.22
CA LYS A 14 8.12 9.10 -22.65
C LYS A 14 8.89 8.34 -21.57
N ASP A 15 9.66 7.32 -21.98
CA ASP A 15 10.51 6.51 -21.11
C ASP A 15 9.76 5.94 -19.88
N GLY A 16 8.51 5.52 -20.10
CA GLY A 16 7.65 4.94 -19.07
C GLY A 16 7.07 5.95 -18.05
N LYS A 17 7.14 7.26 -18.31
CA LYS A 17 6.62 8.32 -17.44
C LYS A 17 5.66 9.24 -18.19
N ILE A 18 4.73 9.86 -17.46
CA ILE A 18 3.88 10.94 -17.97
C ILE A 18 4.77 12.18 -18.17
N ALA A 19 5.04 12.54 -19.42
CA ALA A 19 5.94 13.64 -19.79
C ALA A 19 5.21 14.99 -19.92
N GLY A 20 3.90 14.95 -20.19
CA GLY A 20 3.08 16.14 -20.31
C GLY A 20 1.60 15.83 -20.40
N ILE A 21 0.77 16.77 -19.94
CA ILE A 21 -0.68 16.75 -20.07
C ILE A 21 -1.08 18.13 -20.62
N GLY A 22 -1.78 18.17 -21.75
CA GLY A 22 -2.13 19.42 -22.41
C GLY A 22 -2.52 19.24 -23.87
N LYS A 23 -2.01 20.09 -24.76
CA LYS A 23 -2.19 19.99 -26.21
C LYS A 23 -0.94 19.43 -26.87
N GLY A 24 -1.04 18.24 -27.46
CA GLY A 24 0.01 17.61 -28.27
C GLY A 24 -0.05 18.02 -29.75
N GLY A 25 1.05 17.81 -30.47
CA GLY A 25 1.05 17.92 -31.93
C GLY A 25 2.39 18.36 -32.52
N ASN A 26 2.31 19.01 -33.69
CA ASN A 26 3.45 19.58 -34.40
C ASN A 26 3.38 21.11 -34.36
N LYS A 27 4.36 21.74 -33.70
CA LYS A 27 4.46 23.20 -33.56
C LYS A 27 4.71 23.92 -34.88
N ASP A 28 5.21 23.23 -35.91
CA ASP A 28 5.45 23.85 -37.23
C ASP A 28 4.15 24.22 -37.94
N MET A 29 3.04 23.54 -37.60
CA MET A 29 1.75 23.67 -38.29
C MET A 29 0.59 23.98 -37.34
N GLN A 30 0.81 23.95 -36.02
CA GLN A 30 -0.25 24.07 -35.02
C GLN A 30 0.17 24.98 -33.86
N ASP A 31 -0.74 25.86 -33.43
CA ASP A 31 -0.51 26.72 -32.27
C ASP A 31 -0.52 25.95 -30.94
N GLY A 32 0.08 26.57 -29.92
CA GLY A 32 -0.04 26.14 -28.52
C GLY A 32 0.64 24.81 -28.14
N VAL A 33 1.44 24.22 -29.02
CA VAL A 33 2.19 22.97 -28.74
C VAL A 33 3.50 23.27 -28.03
N LYS A 34 3.68 22.74 -26.82
CA LYS A 34 4.94 22.83 -26.05
C LYS A 34 5.91 21.72 -26.45
N ASN A 35 7.21 21.93 -26.22
CA ASN A 35 8.27 20.97 -26.61
C ASN A 35 8.11 19.57 -25.97
N ASN A 36 7.59 19.48 -24.74
CA ASN A 36 7.38 18.20 -24.04
C ASN A 36 6.12 17.44 -24.50
N LEU A 37 5.36 17.99 -25.46
CA LEU A 37 4.18 17.37 -26.08
C LEU A 37 4.32 17.36 -27.61
N SER A 38 5.55 17.35 -28.12
CA SER A 38 5.82 17.18 -29.54
C SER A 38 5.51 15.76 -29.99
N VAL A 39 4.76 15.61 -31.07
CA VAL A 39 4.49 14.33 -31.73
C VAL A 39 5.43 14.19 -32.92
N GLY A 40 6.10 13.04 -33.06
CA GLY A 40 7.11 12.81 -34.09
C GLY A 40 7.09 11.38 -34.65
N PRO A 41 8.05 11.04 -35.53
CA PRO A 41 8.07 9.75 -36.21
C PRO A 41 8.27 8.53 -35.30
N ALA A 42 8.74 8.74 -34.07
CA ALA A 42 8.92 7.68 -33.06
C ALA A 42 7.77 7.63 -32.03
N THR A 43 6.68 8.35 -32.27
CA THR A 43 5.51 8.41 -31.35
C THR A 43 4.45 7.41 -31.79
N GLU A 44 4.06 6.51 -30.89
CA GLU A 44 2.86 5.67 -31.07
C GLU A 44 1.60 6.45 -30.69
N ALA A 45 0.46 6.15 -31.33
CA ALA A 45 -0.81 6.79 -31.08
C ALA A 45 -1.84 5.83 -30.46
N LEU A 46 -2.54 6.28 -29.42
CA LEU A 46 -3.67 5.59 -28.82
C LEU A 46 -4.87 6.54 -28.74
N ALA A 47 -5.97 6.17 -29.38
CA ALA A 47 -7.20 6.96 -29.46
C ALA A 47 -7.94 6.96 -28.11
N GLY A 48 -8.17 8.15 -27.55
CA GLY A 48 -8.81 8.36 -26.23
C GLY A 48 -10.14 9.12 -26.31
N GLU A 49 -10.57 9.51 -27.50
CA GLU A 49 -11.81 10.24 -27.73
C GLU A 49 -13.04 9.44 -27.29
N GLY A 50 -13.90 10.05 -26.49
CA GLY A 50 -15.08 9.38 -25.93
C GLY A 50 -14.79 8.44 -24.75
N LEU A 51 -13.52 8.25 -24.38
CA LEU A 51 -13.11 7.43 -23.24
C LEU A 51 -12.79 8.28 -22.00
N ILE A 52 -12.66 7.60 -20.85
CA ILE A 52 -12.18 8.18 -19.59
C ILE A 52 -10.83 7.52 -19.27
N VAL A 53 -9.85 8.35 -18.92
CA VAL A 53 -8.57 7.90 -18.36
C VAL A 53 -8.54 8.25 -16.87
N THR A 54 -8.09 7.30 -16.05
CA THR A 54 -7.81 7.45 -14.61
C THR A 54 -6.41 6.93 -14.31
N ALA A 55 -5.90 7.20 -13.10
CA ALA A 55 -4.81 6.40 -12.56
C ALA A 55 -5.27 4.94 -12.34
N GLY A 56 -4.32 4.01 -12.25
CA GLY A 56 -4.60 2.64 -11.83
C GLY A 56 -4.88 2.56 -10.33
N GLY A 57 -5.71 1.60 -9.92
CA GLY A 57 -6.02 1.38 -8.51
C GLY A 57 -4.79 0.92 -7.71
N ILE A 58 -4.75 1.30 -6.43
CA ILE A 58 -3.74 0.86 -5.45
C ILE A 58 -4.48 0.17 -4.31
N ASP A 59 -4.31 -1.14 -4.19
CA ASP A 59 -4.88 -1.92 -3.08
C ASP A 59 -3.81 -2.12 -2.00
N THR A 60 -4.13 -1.77 -0.76
CA THR A 60 -3.16 -1.72 0.35
C THR A 60 -3.42 -2.73 1.46
N HIS A 61 -4.39 -3.63 1.28
CA HIS A 61 -4.73 -4.67 2.26
C HIS A 61 -4.72 -6.07 1.63
N ILE A 62 -3.67 -6.37 0.86
CA ILE A 62 -3.56 -7.66 0.16
C ILE A 62 -3.01 -8.76 1.05
N HIS A 63 -3.76 -9.85 1.17
CA HIS A 63 -3.23 -11.12 1.66
C HIS A 63 -2.71 -11.91 0.47
N PHE A 64 -1.38 -12.09 0.35
CA PHE A 64 -0.76 -12.86 -0.73
C PHE A 64 -0.94 -14.38 -0.53
N ILE A 65 -2.20 -14.82 -0.55
CA ILE A 65 -2.65 -16.21 -0.36
C ILE A 65 -2.38 -17.02 -1.63
N SER A 66 -2.71 -16.46 -2.80
CA SER A 66 -2.57 -17.16 -4.08
C SER A 66 -2.17 -16.22 -5.22
N PRO A 67 -1.30 -16.64 -6.16
CA PRO A 67 -0.91 -15.83 -7.30
C PRO A 67 -2.07 -15.43 -8.23
N GLN A 68 -3.15 -16.21 -8.24
CA GLN A 68 -4.31 -15.99 -9.10
C GLN A 68 -5.07 -14.70 -8.76
N GLN A 69 -4.88 -14.14 -7.56
CA GLN A 69 -5.42 -12.82 -7.23
C GLN A 69 -4.87 -11.72 -8.15
N ILE A 70 -3.63 -11.85 -8.61
CA ILE A 70 -2.94 -10.79 -9.37
C ILE A 70 -3.62 -10.56 -10.73
N PRO A 71 -3.88 -11.59 -11.58
CA PRO A 71 -4.69 -11.41 -12.80
C PRO A 71 -6.10 -10.88 -12.52
N THR A 72 -6.74 -11.29 -11.42
CA THR A 72 -8.07 -10.79 -11.05
C THR A 72 -8.04 -9.31 -10.71
N ALA A 73 -7.06 -8.86 -9.92
CA ALA A 73 -6.86 -7.45 -9.58
C ALA A 73 -6.50 -6.62 -10.82
N PHE A 74 -5.64 -7.15 -11.68
CA PHE A 74 -5.25 -6.47 -12.92
C PHE A 74 -6.45 -6.25 -13.84
N ALA A 75 -7.33 -7.25 -13.98
CA ALA A 75 -8.54 -7.16 -14.79
C ALA A 75 -9.55 -6.12 -14.28
N SER A 76 -9.54 -5.77 -12.99
CA SER A 76 -10.39 -4.73 -12.42
C SER A 76 -9.78 -3.32 -12.48
N GLY A 77 -8.55 -3.18 -12.99
CA GLY A 77 -7.85 -1.90 -13.11
C GLY A 77 -6.94 -1.55 -11.93
N VAL A 78 -6.68 -2.48 -11.01
CA VAL A 78 -5.63 -2.33 -9.97
C VAL A 78 -4.26 -2.56 -10.62
N THR A 79 -3.30 -1.69 -10.30
CA THR A 79 -1.93 -1.75 -10.86
C THR A 79 -0.85 -1.79 -9.79
N THR A 80 -1.22 -1.66 -8.51
CA THR A 80 -0.32 -1.79 -7.36
C THR A 80 -1.00 -2.54 -6.24
N MET A 81 -0.31 -3.53 -5.67
CA MET A 81 -0.78 -4.36 -4.56
C MET A 81 0.24 -4.30 -3.40
N ILE A 82 -0.20 -3.81 -2.25
CA ILE A 82 0.57 -3.73 -1.02
C ILE A 82 -0.10 -4.62 0.04
N GLY A 83 0.71 -5.40 0.74
CA GLY A 83 0.21 -6.32 1.76
C GLY A 83 1.27 -7.31 2.21
N GLY A 84 0.90 -8.53 2.55
CA GLY A 84 1.88 -9.53 2.99
C GLY A 84 1.35 -10.96 2.92
N GLY A 85 2.26 -11.93 2.95
CA GLY A 85 1.91 -13.34 2.91
C GLY A 85 3.02 -14.23 2.36
N THR A 86 2.83 -15.54 2.51
CA THR A 86 3.75 -16.58 2.01
C THR A 86 2.99 -17.72 1.33
N GLY A 87 1.88 -17.40 0.65
CA GLY A 87 0.98 -18.39 0.06
C GLY A 87 -0.11 -18.86 1.05
N PRO A 88 -0.71 -20.04 0.86
CA PRO A 88 -1.94 -20.46 1.56
C PRO A 88 -1.71 -20.98 2.99
N ALA A 89 -0.69 -20.48 3.69
CA ALA A 89 -0.43 -20.81 5.08
C ALA A 89 -1.44 -20.11 6.00
N ASP A 90 -1.80 -20.74 7.12
CA ASP A 90 -2.78 -20.22 8.09
C ASP A 90 -2.46 -18.79 8.53
N GLY A 91 -1.18 -18.48 8.75
CA GLY A 91 -0.75 -17.12 9.09
C GLY A 91 -1.05 -16.08 8.00
N THR A 92 -0.94 -16.45 6.72
CA THR A 92 -1.28 -15.56 5.58
C THR A 92 -2.78 -15.47 5.36
N ASN A 93 -3.50 -16.59 5.56
CA ASN A 93 -4.97 -16.60 5.52
C ASN A 93 -5.56 -15.64 6.56
N ALA A 94 -4.89 -15.45 7.69
CA ALA A 94 -5.28 -14.52 8.74
C ALA A 94 -4.68 -13.12 8.61
N THR A 95 -3.44 -12.97 8.15
CA THR A 95 -2.68 -11.72 8.30
C THR A 95 -1.90 -11.32 7.04
N THR A 96 -1.85 -10.01 6.75
CA THR A 96 -1.02 -9.43 5.68
C THR A 96 0.45 -9.32 6.06
N ILE A 97 1.08 -10.45 6.41
CA ILE A 97 2.45 -10.48 6.97
C ILE A 97 3.32 -11.44 6.16
N THR A 98 4.47 -10.95 5.70
CA THR A 98 5.59 -11.73 5.17
C THR A 98 6.70 -11.78 6.23
N PRO A 99 6.76 -12.78 7.11
CA PRO A 99 7.55 -12.69 8.34
C PRO A 99 9.03 -13.05 8.12
N GLY A 100 9.94 -12.16 8.46
CA GLY A 100 11.38 -12.43 8.49
C GLY A 100 12.09 -12.37 7.13
N ARG A 101 13.41 -12.14 7.18
CA ARG A 101 14.27 -11.96 6.00
C ARG A 101 14.16 -13.06 4.96
N ARG A 102 14.07 -14.33 5.38
CA ARG A 102 14.08 -15.46 4.44
C ARG A 102 12.82 -15.53 3.59
N ASN A 103 11.66 -15.21 4.18
CA ASN A 103 10.37 -15.20 3.50
C ASN A 103 10.24 -13.97 2.61
N LEU A 104 10.69 -12.80 3.07
CA LEU A 104 10.80 -11.60 2.21
C LEU A 104 11.67 -11.87 0.98
N LYS A 105 12.84 -12.49 1.14
CA LYS A 105 13.68 -12.92 0.01
C LYS A 105 12.95 -13.84 -0.97
N TRP A 106 12.11 -14.75 -0.48
CA TRP A 106 11.33 -15.63 -1.35
C TRP A 106 10.28 -14.85 -2.13
N MET A 107 9.50 -14.01 -1.45
CA MET A 107 8.43 -13.23 -2.07
C MET A 107 8.97 -12.20 -3.08
N LEU A 108 10.05 -11.49 -2.74
CA LEU A 108 10.70 -10.54 -3.66
C LEU A 108 11.23 -11.23 -4.92
N ARG A 109 11.74 -12.46 -4.82
CA ARG A 109 12.19 -13.22 -5.99
C ARG A 109 11.03 -13.79 -6.80
N ALA A 110 9.95 -14.20 -6.14
CA ALA A 110 8.74 -14.66 -6.81
C ALA A 110 8.01 -13.52 -7.54
N ALA A 111 8.15 -12.28 -7.03
CA ALA A 111 7.54 -11.09 -7.61
C ALA A 111 7.96 -10.81 -9.06
N GLU A 112 9.13 -11.28 -9.48
CA GLU A 112 9.67 -11.12 -10.85
C GLU A 112 8.80 -11.77 -11.94
N GLU A 113 7.85 -12.64 -11.58
CA GLU A 113 6.92 -13.29 -12.50
C GLU A 113 5.79 -12.36 -12.98
N TYR A 114 5.43 -11.32 -12.20
CA TYR A 114 4.11 -10.71 -12.30
C TYR A 114 4.09 -9.33 -12.96
N SER A 115 3.02 -9.04 -13.69
CA SER A 115 2.71 -7.71 -14.24
C SER A 115 1.96 -6.83 -13.24
N MET A 116 2.58 -6.55 -12.10
CA MET A 116 1.98 -5.77 -11.01
C MET A 116 3.09 -5.10 -10.18
N ASN A 117 2.87 -3.86 -9.72
CA ASN A 117 3.76 -3.29 -8.70
C ASN A 117 3.43 -3.93 -7.34
N LEU A 118 4.44 -4.40 -6.62
CA LEU A 118 4.27 -5.17 -5.39
C LEU A 118 5.05 -4.56 -4.22
N GLY A 119 4.41 -4.50 -3.05
CA GLY A 119 5.01 -4.10 -1.79
C GLY A 119 4.66 -5.06 -0.66
N PHE A 120 5.65 -5.44 0.15
CA PHE A 120 5.49 -6.45 1.20
C PHE A 120 5.66 -5.85 2.61
N LEU A 121 4.70 -6.16 3.48
CA LEU A 121 4.69 -5.82 4.90
C LEU A 121 5.29 -6.97 5.72
N ALA A 122 6.16 -6.61 6.65
CA ALA A 122 6.75 -7.54 7.61
C ALA A 122 5.93 -7.64 8.90
N LYS A 123 6.33 -8.55 9.81
CA LYS A 123 5.63 -8.72 11.10
C LYS A 123 6.03 -7.58 12.05
N GLY A 124 5.05 -6.80 12.50
CA GLY A 124 5.20 -5.77 13.51
C GLY A 124 4.97 -6.24 14.95
N ASN A 125 4.41 -7.43 15.16
CA ASN A 125 4.14 -7.99 16.48
C ASN A 125 5.43 -8.48 17.18
N ALA A 126 6.22 -7.56 17.72
CA ALA A 126 7.42 -7.88 18.50
C ALA A 126 7.78 -6.75 19.48
N SER A 127 8.35 -7.11 20.63
CA SER A 127 9.03 -6.18 21.55
C SER A 127 10.56 -6.33 21.47
N ASN A 128 11.06 -6.68 20.28
CA ASN A 128 12.49 -6.83 19.99
C ASN A 128 12.83 -5.99 18.76
N ASP A 129 13.45 -4.83 18.98
CA ASP A 129 13.75 -3.84 17.93
C ASP A 129 14.64 -4.40 16.83
N ALA A 130 15.65 -5.20 17.20
CA ALA A 130 16.58 -5.79 16.22
C ALA A 130 15.87 -6.70 15.21
N SER A 131 14.85 -7.45 15.66
CA SER A 131 14.06 -8.32 14.79
C SER A 131 13.13 -7.54 13.86
N LEU A 132 12.64 -6.38 14.30
CA LEU A 132 11.84 -5.48 13.46
C LEU A 132 12.72 -4.82 12.39
N ALA A 133 13.86 -4.29 12.81
CA ALA A 133 14.85 -3.65 11.93
C ALA A 133 15.36 -4.60 10.83
N ASP A 134 15.73 -5.85 11.16
CA ASP A 134 16.23 -6.83 10.18
C ASP A 134 15.22 -7.10 9.05
N GLN A 135 13.92 -7.05 9.34
CA GLN A 135 12.89 -7.26 8.32
C GLN A 135 12.79 -6.10 7.34
N ILE A 136 12.92 -4.86 7.82
CA ILE A 136 12.92 -3.67 6.97
C ILE A 136 14.17 -3.69 6.08
N GLU A 137 15.33 -4.00 6.67
CA GLU A 137 16.60 -4.19 5.94
C GLU A 137 16.57 -5.36 4.94
N ALA A 138 15.62 -6.28 5.09
CA ALA A 138 15.39 -7.37 4.13
C ALA A 138 14.49 -6.96 2.95
N GLY A 139 13.97 -5.73 2.93
CA GLY A 139 13.18 -5.16 1.84
C GLY A 139 11.68 -5.03 2.13
N ALA A 140 11.24 -5.11 3.39
CA ALA A 140 9.87 -4.78 3.75
C ALA A 140 9.64 -3.25 3.65
N ILE A 141 8.48 -2.84 3.14
CA ILE A 141 8.12 -1.42 2.99
C ILE A 141 7.33 -0.86 4.19
N GLY A 142 7.09 -1.71 5.19
CA GLY A 142 6.29 -1.40 6.35
C GLY A 142 6.05 -2.64 7.22
N LEU A 143 5.33 -2.42 8.32
CA LEU A 143 5.00 -3.46 9.30
C LEU A 143 3.49 -3.61 9.40
N LYS A 144 3.01 -4.85 9.56
CA LYS A 144 1.64 -5.14 9.99
C LYS A 144 1.64 -5.66 11.41
N ILE A 145 0.86 -5.03 12.27
CA ILE A 145 0.52 -5.51 13.61
C ILE A 145 -0.87 -6.14 13.54
N HIS A 146 -1.01 -7.39 13.96
CA HIS A 146 -2.28 -8.14 13.88
C HIS A 146 -2.59 -8.88 15.19
N GLU A 147 -3.86 -8.89 15.60
CA GLU A 147 -4.25 -9.43 16.92
C GLU A 147 -3.94 -10.92 17.08
N SER A 148 -4.04 -11.70 16.00
CA SER A 148 -3.70 -13.13 15.98
C SER A 148 -2.22 -13.42 16.31
N TRP A 149 -1.35 -12.40 16.27
CA TRP A 149 0.03 -12.45 16.74
C TRP A 149 0.27 -11.61 18.00
N GLY A 150 -0.78 -11.05 18.61
CA GLY A 150 -0.77 -10.19 19.79
C GLY A 150 -0.57 -8.71 19.44
N THR A 151 -1.65 -7.94 19.35
CA THR A 151 -1.61 -6.47 19.17
C THR A 151 -1.61 -5.79 20.53
N THR A 152 -0.50 -5.88 21.26
CA THR A 152 -0.38 -5.32 22.61
C THR A 152 0.24 -3.92 22.58
N PRO A 153 0.01 -3.07 23.61
CA PRO A 153 0.66 -1.76 23.73
C PRO A 153 2.19 -1.80 23.60
N SER A 154 2.84 -2.86 24.12
CA SER A 154 4.28 -3.03 23.98
C SER A 154 4.69 -3.23 22.52
N ALA A 155 4.02 -4.14 21.79
CA ALA A 155 4.33 -4.38 20.38
C ALA A 155 4.07 -3.13 19.53
N ILE A 156 3.00 -2.38 19.80
CA ILE A 156 2.69 -1.11 19.12
C ILE A 156 3.83 -0.12 19.32
N ASN A 157 4.28 0.09 20.56
CA ASN A 157 5.33 1.07 20.83
C ASN A 157 6.65 0.71 20.13
N HIS A 158 7.11 -0.53 20.26
CA HIS A 158 8.35 -0.99 19.63
C HIS A 158 8.30 -0.92 18.10
N ALA A 159 7.18 -1.32 17.49
CA ALA A 159 7.01 -1.25 16.04
C ALA A 159 7.07 0.19 15.53
N LEU A 160 6.40 1.13 16.21
CA LEU A 160 6.42 2.54 15.84
C LEU A 160 7.80 3.19 16.09
N ASP A 161 8.48 2.85 17.19
CA ASP A 161 9.85 3.33 17.47
C ASP A 161 10.84 2.90 16.37
N VAL A 162 10.67 1.71 15.80
CA VAL A 162 11.48 1.23 14.68
C VAL A 162 11.03 1.84 13.35
N ALA A 163 9.72 1.98 13.12
CA ALA A 163 9.18 2.58 11.90
C ALA A 163 9.68 4.01 11.69
N ASP A 164 9.70 4.84 12.75
CA ASP A 164 10.21 6.21 12.70
C ASP A 164 11.68 6.29 12.28
N LYS A 165 12.50 5.32 12.70
CA LYS A 165 13.95 5.29 12.36
C LYS A 165 14.21 4.92 10.91
N TYR A 166 13.32 4.14 10.30
CA TYR A 166 13.47 3.60 8.95
C TYR A 166 12.57 4.29 7.91
N ASP A 167 11.73 5.24 8.34
CA ASP A 167 10.78 5.95 7.48
C ASP A 167 9.85 4.99 6.71
N VAL A 168 9.23 4.07 7.44
CA VAL A 168 8.27 3.10 6.90
C VAL A 168 6.91 3.19 7.58
N GLN A 169 5.85 2.77 6.89
CA GLN A 169 4.49 2.78 7.44
C GLN A 169 4.24 1.59 8.39
N VAL A 170 3.35 1.78 9.36
CA VAL A 170 2.77 0.71 10.17
C VAL A 170 1.26 0.62 9.90
N ALA A 171 0.79 -0.59 9.61
CA ALA A 171 -0.62 -0.91 9.52
C ALA A 171 -1.05 -1.77 10.73
N ILE A 172 -2.28 -1.59 11.21
CA ILE A 172 -2.76 -2.25 12.42
C ILE A 172 -4.14 -2.87 12.27
N HIS A 173 -4.28 -4.07 12.83
CA HIS A 173 -5.52 -4.72 13.23
C HIS A 173 -5.46 -4.85 14.75
N THR A 174 -6.35 -4.14 15.46
CA THR A 174 -6.30 -3.94 16.92
C THR A 174 -6.89 -5.11 17.71
N ASP A 175 -6.72 -5.10 19.03
CA ASP A 175 -7.14 -6.17 19.92
C ASP A 175 -8.68 -6.21 20.10
N THR A 176 -9.38 -7.00 19.29
CA THR A 176 -10.85 -7.15 19.36
C THR A 176 -11.33 -7.53 20.74
N LEU A 177 -10.56 -8.35 21.47
CA LEU A 177 -10.96 -8.93 22.74
C LEU A 177 -10.82 -7.95 23.91
N ASN A 178 -10.17 -6.81 23.68
CA ASN A 178 -9.76 -5.88 24.73
C ASN A 178 -8.97 -6.60 25.84
N GLU A 179 -8.12 -7.56 25.46
CA GLU A 179 -7.34 -8.38 26.39
C GLU A 179 -6.28 -7.53 27.10
N ALA A 180 -5.55 -6.70 26.34
CA ALA A 180 -4.46 -5.88 26.85
C ALA A 180 -4.87 -4.44 27.19
N GLY A 181 -6.11 -4.06 26.91
CA GLY A 181 -6.67 -2.72 27.11
C GLY A 181 -7.80 -2.42 26.14
N CYS A 182 -8.46 -1.28 26.34
CA CYS A 182 -9.46 -0.75 25.41
C CYS A 182 -8.80 0.07 24.29
N VAL A 183 -9.58 0.59 23.36
CA VAL A 183 -9.06 1.38 22.22
C VAL A 183 -8.29 2.63 22.66
N GLU A 184 -8.66 3.26 23.78
CA GLU A 184 -7.92 4.37 24.37
C GLU A 184 -6.50 3.99 24.80
N ASP A 185 -6.28 2.77 25.27
CA ASP A 185 -4.96 2.27 25.64
C ASP A 185 -4.10 2.02 24.40
N THR A 186 -4.71 1.50 23.33
CA THR A 186 -4.07 1.38 22.01
C THR A 186 -3.70 2.76 21.46
N MET A 187 -4.58 3.76 21.53
CA MET A 187 -4.29 5.12 21.10
C MET A 187 -3.19 5.77 21.95
N ALA A 188 -3.17 5.50 23.26
CA ALA A 188 -2.08 5.92 24.14
C ALA A 188 -0.74 5.28 23.75
N ALA A 189 -0.73 4.01 23.33
CA ALA A 189 0.47 3.34 22.84
C ALA A 189 0.96 3.91 21.49
N ILE A 190 0.04 4.34 20.62
CA ILE A 190 0.37 5.03 19.36
C ILE A 190 1.03 6.39 19.64
N ALA A 191 0.60 7.09 20.70
CA ALA A 191 1.19 8.33 21.18
C ALA A 191 1.30 9.44 20.12
N GLY A 192 0.28 9.56 19.26
CA GLY A 192 0.19 10.60 18.23
C GLY A 192 1.05 10.36 16.98
N ARG A 193 1.75 9.23 16.88
CA ARG A 193 2.51 8.83 15.67
C ARG A 193 1.56 8.37 14.57
N THR A 194 2.00 8.51 13.32
CA THR A 194 1.24 8.09 12.14
C THR A 194 0.97 6.58 12.17
N MET A 195 -0.28 6.18 11.94
CA MET A 195 -0.68 4.77 11.92
C MET A 195 -1.80 4.54 10.91
N HIS A 196 -1.68 3.53 10.05
CA HIS A 196 -2.75 3.13 9.14
C HIS A 196 -3.66 2.07 9.79
N THR A 197 -4.88 2.44 10.17
CA THR A 197 -5.86 1.48 10.70
C THR A 197 -6.57 0.74 9.59
N PHE A 198 -6.46 -0.59 9.56
CA PHE A 198 -7.24 -1.40 8.64
C PHE A 198 -8.67 -1.62 9.13
N HIS A 199 -9.61 -1.79 8.17
CA HIS A 199 -11.04 -2.05 8.38
C HIS A 199 -11.61 -1.35 9.63
N THR A 200 -11.41 -0.04 9.70
CA THR A 200 -11.66 0.82 10.86
C THR A 200 -13.08 0.74 11.42
N GLU A 201 -14.05 0.31 10.60
CA GLU A 201 -15.42 0.07 11.06
C GLU A 201 -15.50 -1.06 12.11
N GLY A 202 -14.64 -2.08 12.02
CA GLY A 202 -14.46 -3.11 13.06
C GLY A 202 -15.01 -4.49 12.71
N ALA A 203 -15.83 -4.67 11.66
CA ALA A 203 -16.34 -6.00 11.29
C ALA A 203 -15.23 -6.99 10.87
N GLY A 204 -14.16 -6.48 10.24
CA GLY A 204 -12.96 -7.26 9.93
C GLY A 204 -12.08 -7.58 11.15
N GLY A 205 -12.35 -6.91 12.28
CA GLY A 205 -11.63 -7.01 13.54
C GLY A 205 -11.12 -5.66 14.06
N GLY A 206 -10.96 -5.58 15.37
CA GLY A 206 -10.56 -4.41 16.13
C GLY A 206 -11.40 -4.26 17.41
N HIS A 207 -10.90 -3.45 18.36
CA HIS A 207 -11.55 -3.21 19.66
C HIS A 207 -13.07 -3.16 19.59
N ALA A 208 -13.74 -4.15 20.21
CA ALA A 208 -15.18 -4.22 20.23
C ALA A 208 -15.75 -3.40 21.41
N PRO A 209 -16.76 -2.52 21.19
CA PRO A 209 -17.46 -2.25 19.93
C PRO A 209 -17.02 -0.96 19.22
N ASP A 210 -15.93 -0.33 19.63
CA ASP A 210 -15.74 1.11 19.44
C ASP A 210 -14.43 1.50 18.72
N ILE A 211 -13.78 0.56 18.03
CA ILE A 211 -12.61 0.83 17.18
C ILE A 211 -12.86 1.95 16.16
N ILE A 212 -14.08 2.10 15.65
CA ILE A 212 -14.44 3.15 14.68
C ILE A 212 -14.14 4.57 15.16
N LYS A 213 -14.02 4.80 16.48
CA LYS A 213 -13.72 6.12 17.04
C LYS A 213 -12.37 6.68 16.56
N VAL A 214 -11.42 5.82 16.20
CA VAL A 214 -10.07 6.24 15.75
C VAL A 214 -10.10 7.02 14.43
N ALA A 215 -11.19 6.92 13.64
CA ALA A 215 -11.37 7.69 12.42
C ALA A 215 -11.50 9.22 12.64
N GLY A 216 -11.70 9.65 13.90
CA GLY A 216 -11.72 11.07 14.27
C GLY A 216 -10.36 11.66 14.67
N GLU A 217 -9.33 10.82 14.77
CA GLU A 217 -8.02 11.20 15.28
C GLU A 217 -7.12 11.75 14.15
N HIS A 218 -6.28 12.74 14.47
CA HIS A 218 -5.48 13.44 13.45
C HIS A 218 -4.32 12.62 12.87
N ASN A 219 -3.81 11.65 13.63
CA ASN A 219 -2.63 10.84 13.29
C ASN A 219 -2.99 9.46 12.71
N ILE A 220 -4.27 9.21 12.45
CA ILE A 220 -4.83 7.96 11.92
C ILE A 220 -5.25 8.15 10.46
#